data_AF-A0A1Z4BQ34-F1
#
_entry.id   AF-A0A1Z4BQ34-F1
#
_cell.length_a   1.000
_cell.length_b   1.000
_cell.length_c   1.000
_cell.angle_alpha   90.00
_cell.angle_beta   90.00
_cell.angle_gamma   90.00
#
_symmetry.space_group_name_H-M   'P 1'
#
loop_
_entity.id
_entity.type
_entity.pdbx_description
1 polymer ?
#
loop_
_entity_poly.entity_id
_entity_poly.type
_entity_poly.pdbx_seq_one_letter_code
_entity_poly.pdbx_strand_id
1 'polypeptide(L)'
;MEEIESLLVNVLELMKEYKITAYEIERNTGLSAVGVQKIINGETKRPQPNTLNTIMEYINGKYINVKISKSNLYAGGKHKINQGGVYNDGENTKELISDLMNMIREKDIQISKKDEQIQQLLQIIAGKS
;
A
#
# COMPACT_ATOMS: atom_id res chain seq x y z
N MET A 1 -13.34 18.76 -9.02
CA MET A 1 -12.11 19.56 -8.78
C MET A 1 -11.45 19.09 -7.50
N GLU A 2 -12.23 18.94 -6.43
CA GLU A 2 -11.87 18.34 -5.14
C GLU A 2 -11.21 16.94 -5.26
N GLU A 3 -11.72 16.07 -6.13
CA GLU A 3 -11.21 14.68 -6.28
C GLU A 3 -9.78 14.58 -6.83
N ILE A 4 -9.37 15.49 -7.72
CA ILE A 4 -8.01 15.45 -8.29
C ILE A 4 -7.00 16.00 -7.29
N GLU A 5 -7.40 17.01 -6.51
CA GLU A 5 -6.57 17.60 -5.46
C GLU A 5 -6.34 16.61 -4.32
N SER A 6 -7.39 15.90 -3.87
CA SER A 6 -7.24 14.84 -2.86
C SER A 6 -6.36 13.68 -3.36
N LEU A 7 -6.50 13.28 -4.62
CA LEU A 7 -5.63 12.26 -5.22
C LEU A 7 -4.16 12.71 -5.26
N LEU A 8 -3.90 13.95 -5.66
CA LEU A 8 -2.54 14.50 -5.67
C LEU A 8 -1.91 14.50 -4.27
N VAL A 9 -2.64 14.99 -3.26
CA VAL A 9 -2.17 15.02 -1.87
C VAL A 9 -1.81 13.60 -1.42
N ASN A 10 -2.70 12.64 -1.63
CA ASN A 10 -2.49 11.25 -1.24
C ASN A 10 -1.28 10.63 -1.96
N VAL A 11 -1.15 10.82 -3.28
CA VAL A 11 0.03 10.36 -4.03
C VAL A 11 1.33 10.92 -3.44
N LEU A 12 1.39 12.23 -3.14
CA LEU A 12 2.60 12.87 -2.61
C LEU A 12 2.94 12.37 -1.20
N GLU A 13 1.94 12.16 -0.35
CA GLU A 13 2.12 11.60 1.00
C GLU A 13 2.71 10.19 0.93
N LEU A 14 2.14 9.32 0.11
CA LEU A 14 2.61 7.94 -0.05
C LEU A 14 4.01 7.87 -0.69
N MET A 15 4.29 8.71 -1.70
CA MET A 15 5.62 8.80 -2.29
C MET A 15 6.66 9.22 -1.25
N LYS A 16 6.31 10.14 -0.35
CA LYS A 16 7.18 10.56 0.74
C LYS A 16 7.36 9.45 1.79
N GLU A 17 6.27 8.80 2.19
CA GLU A 17 6.27 7.71 3.18
C GLU A 17 7.17 6.54 2.74
N TYR A 18 7.00 6.08 1.49
CA TYR A 18 7.75 4.96 0.94
C TYR A 18 9.08 5.38 0.28
N LYS A 19 9.45 6.67 0.36
CA LYS A 19 10.67 7.24 -0.25
C LYS A 19 10.80 6.93 -1.74
N ILE A 20 9.68 6.96 -2.47
CA ILE A 20 9.59 6.64 -3.88
C ILE A 20 10.19 7.78 -4.71
N THR A 21 11.09 7.43 -5.61
CA THR A 21 11.78 8.41 -6.47
C THR A 21 11.10 8.55 -7.83
N ALA A 22 11.29 9.69 -8.50
CA ALA A 22 10.82 9.88 -9.86
C ALA A 22 11.40 8.84 -10.84
N TYR A 23 12.65 8.45 -10.62
CA TYR A 23 13.33 7.40 -11.39
C TYR A 23 12.65 6.03 -11.24
N GLU A 24 12.22 5.71 -10.02
CA GLU A 24 11.52 4.47 -9.75
C GLU A 24 10.16 4.41 -10.45
N ILE A 25 9.38 5.50 -10.43
CA ILE A 25 8.13 5.59 -11.18
C ILE A 25 8.41 5.40 -12.68
N GLU A 26 9.40 6.10 -13.23
CA GLU A 26 9.72 6.02 -14.66
C GLU A 26 10.01 4.59 -15.11
N ARG A 27 10.89 3.88 -14.39
CA ARG A 27 11.27 2.51 -14.73
C ARG A 27 10.13 1.50 -14.67
N ASN A 28 9.05 1.80 -13.96
CA ASN A 28 7.96 0.84 -13.73
C ASN A 28 6.63 1.24 -14.39
N THR A 29 6.48 2.47 -14.88
CA THR A 29 5.19 3.01 -15.35
C THR A 29 5.24 3.66 -16.73
N GLY A 30 6.44 3.96 -17.27
CA GLY A 30 6.59 4.67 -18.53
C GLY A 30 6.34 6.18 -18.46
N LEU A 31 6.06 6.73 -17.27
CA LEU A 31 6.02 8.17 -17.04
C LEU A 31 7.44 8.74 -17.03
N SER A 32 7.65 9.94 -17.58
CA SER A 32 8.97 10.59 -17.56
C SER A 32 9.40 10.93 -16.12
N ALA A 33 10.63 10.59 -15.75
CA ALA A 33 11.18 10.98 -14.45
C ALA A 33 11.17 12.51 -14.26
N VAL A 34 11.42 13.30 -15.31
CA VAL A 34 11.35 14.77 -15.23
C VAL A 34 9.92 15.23 -14.94
N GLY A 35 8.93 14.64 -15.60
CA GLY A 35 7.51 14.95 -15.36
C GLY A 35 7.06 14.60 -13.94
N VAL A 36 7.46 13.43 -13.45
CA VAL A 36 7.17 12.99 -12.08
C VAL A 36 7.91 13.85 -11.05
N GLN A 37 9.16 14.24 -11.30
CA GLN A 37 9.93 15.09 -10.40
C GLN A 37 9.27 16.46 -10.21
N LYS A 38 8.70 17.05 -11.28
CA LYS A 38 7.93 18.31 -11.18
C LYS A 38 6.67 18.17 -10.33
N ILE A 39 6.03 17.00 -10.33
CA ILE A 39 4.90 16.70 -9.45
C ILE A 39 5.38 16.65 -8.00
N ILE A 40 6.44 15.89 -7.73
CA ILE A 40 7.03 15.76 -6.39
C ILE A 40 7.45 17.13 -5.82
N ASN A 41 8.06 17.97 -6.65
CA ASN A 41 8.52 19.31 -6.26
C ASN A 41 7.38 20.33 -6.11
N GLY A 42 6.14 19.98 -6.48
CA GLY A 42 5.01 20.92 -6.49
C GLY A 42 5.05 21.95 -7.62
N GLU A 43 5.93 21.78 -8.62
CA GLU A 43 6.02 22.65 -9.80
C GLU A 43 4.83 22.47 -10.74
N THR A 44 4.20 21.29 -10.72
CA THR A 44 2.98 20.99 -11.48
C THR A 44 1.74 21.19 -10.61
N LYS A 45 1.06 22.34 -10.76
CA LYS A 45 -0.15 22.66 -9.99
C LYS A 45 -1.37 21.78 -10.30
N ARG A 46 -1.43 21.22 -11.52
CA ARG A 46 -2.55 20.39 -12.00
C ARG A 46 -2.04 19.24 -12.87
N PRO A 47 -1.55 18.15 -12.29
CA PRO A 47 -1.14 16.98 -13.04
C PRO A 47 -2.35 16.36 -13.75
N GLN A 48 -2.10 15.67 -14.87
CA GLN A 48 -3.16 14.94 -15.56
C GLN A 48 -3.69 13.82 -14.65
N PRO A 49 -5.03 13.60 -14.57
CA PRO A 49 -5.60 12.55 -13.73
C PRO A 49 -5.03 11.17 -14.02
N ASN A 50 -4.83 10.84 -15.30
CA ASN A 50 -4.22 9.57 -15.70
C ASN A 50 -2.80 9.40 -15.15
N THR A 51 -2.00 10.46 -15.11
CA THR A 51 -0.66 10.40 -14.52
C THR A 51 -0.73 10.07 -13.03
N LEU A 52 -1.65 10.70 -12.28
CA LEU A 52 -1.82 10.43 -10.85
C LEU A 52 -2.34 9.01 -10.61
N ASN A 53 -3.31 8.55 -11.41
CA ASN A 53 -3.84 7.19 -11.32
C ASN A 53 -2.76 6.15 -11.58
N THR A 54 -1.93 6.32 -12.62
CA THR A 54 -0.82 5.41 -12.90
C THR A 54 0.21 5.35 -11.77
N ILE A 55 0.53 6.49 -11.15
CA ILE A 55 1.43 6.52 -9.99
C ILE A 55 0.78 5.79 -8.80
N MET A 56 -0.50 6.06 -8.53
CA MET A 56 -1.26 5.43 -7.45
C MET A 56 -1.39 3.91 -7.65
N GLU A 57 -1.65 3.44 -8.86
CA GLU A 57 -1.69 2.01 -9.20
C GLU A 57 -0.35 1.32 -8.92
N TYR A 58 0.77 1.97 -9.27
CA TYR A 58 2.10 1.46 -8.95
C TYR A 58 2.34 1.37 -7.44
N ILE A 59 2.04 2.45 -6.70
CA ILE A 59 2.18 2.50 -5.24
C ILE A 59 1.35 1.38 -4.60
N ASN A 60 0.09 1.26 -5.03
CA ASN A 60 -0.82 0.23 -4.56
C ASN A 60 -0.29 -1.17 -4.84
N GLY A 61 0.14 -1.45 -6.07
CA GLY A 61 0.61 -2.79 -6.45
C GLY A 61 1.90 -3.22 -5.76
N LYS A 62 2.79 -2.28 -5.44
CA LYS A 62 4.11 -2.58 -4.92
C LYS A 62 4.25 -2.45 -3.40
N TYR A 63 3.59 -1.46 -2.80
CA TYR A 63 3.80 -1.11 -1.38
C TYR A 63 2.60 -1.40 -0.48
N ILE A 64 1.37 -1.30 -1.01
CA ILE A 64 0.15 -1.44 -0.20
C ILE A 64 -0.45 -2.84 -0.33
N ASN A 65 -0.72 -3.28 -1.56
CA ASN A 65 -1.20 -4.63 -1.85
C ASN A 65 -0.02 -5.59 -1.95
N VAL A 66 0.51 -5.99 -0.79
CA VAL A 66 1.16 -7.30 -0.71
C VAL A 66 0.07 -8.34 -0.94
N LYS A 67 -0.10 -8.79 -2.19
CA LYS A 67 -0.89 -9.99 -2.48
C LYS A 67 -0.19 -11.16 -1.78
N ILE A 68 -0.60 -11.45 -0.55
CA ILE A 68 -0.18 -12.66 0.17
C ILE A 68 -0.92 -13.83 -0.48
N SER A 69 -0.38 -14.28 -1.60
CA SER A 69 -0.77 -15.52 -2.24
C SER A 69 -0.23 -16.69 -1.40
N LYS A 70 -0.98 -17.78 -1.23
CA LYS A 70 -0.45 -19.02 -0.62
C LYS A 70 0.91 -19.42 -1.22
N SER A 71 1.10 -19.22 -2.54
CA SER A 71 2.37 -19.46 -3.25
C SER A 71 3.56 -18.63 -2.76
N ASN A 72 3.35 -17.40 -2.30
CA ASN A 72 4.41 -16.48 -1.86
C ASN A 72 4.92 -16.81 -0.46
N LEU A 73 4.14 -17.56 0.34
CA LEU A 73 4.52 -18.02 1.68
C LEU A 73 5.39 -19.29 1.65
N TYR A 74 5.19 -20.18 0.66
CA TYR A 74 5.99 -21.40 0.51
C TYR A 74 7.33 -21.19 -0.22
N ALA A 75 7.48 -20.09 -0.98
CA ALA A 75 8.68 -19.83 -1.77
C ALA A 75 9.94 -19.54 -0.91
N GLY A 76 9.77 -19.09 0.34
CA GLY A 76 10.87 -18.91 1.29
C GLY A 76 11.48 -20.22 1.81
N GLY A 77 10.75 -21.34 1.75
CA GLY A 77 11.18 -22.63 2.30
C GLY A 77 12.23 -23.39 1.47
N LYS A 78 12.64 -22.86 0.30
CA LYS A 78 13.68 -23.49 -0.54
C LYS A 78 15.00 -22.74 -0.61
N HIS A 79 15.14 -21.61 0.07
CA HIS A 79 16.45 -20.99 0.26
C HIS A 79 17.11 -21.61 1.50
N LYS A 80 17.95 -22.64 1.28
CA LYS A 80 18.86 -23.09 2.32
C LYS A 80 19.85 -21.97 2.62
N ILE A 81 19.57 -21.19 3.66
CA ILE A 81 20.60 -20.38 4.30
C ILE A 81 21.54 -21.38 4.99
N ASN A 82 22.75 -21.55 4.46
CA ASN A 82 23.75 -22.42 5.05
C ASN A 82 24.31 -21.74 6.31
N GLN A 83 23.57 -21.76 7.42
CA GLN A 83 24.13 -21.62 8.75
C GLN A 83 23.42 -22.60 9.69
N GLY A 84 24.21 -23.45 10.34
CA GLY A 84 23.78 -24.70 10.97
C GLY A 84 22.63 -24.52 11.96
N GLY A 85 21.53 -25.20 11.68
CA GLY A 85 20.37 -25.33 12.55
C GLY A 85 19.26 -26.03 11.79
N VAL A 86 19.18 -27.36 11.92
CA VAL A 86 18.06 -28.14 11.38
C VAL A 86 16.87 -27.91 12.31
N TYR A 87 15.96 -27.02 11.94
CA TYR A 87 14.63 -26.98 12.53
C TYR A 87 13.71 -27.89 11.72
N ASN A 88 12.87 -28.68 12.40
CA ASN A 88 11.88 -29.57 11.76
C ASN A 88 10.78 -28.73 11.11
N ASP A 89 10.95 -28.41 9.83
CA ASP A 89 10.38 -27.21 9.18
C ASP A 89 9.06 -27.43 8.39
N GLY A 90 8.24 -28.42 8.77
CA GLY A 90 7.07 -28.82 7.98
C GLY A 90 5.69 -28.45 8.54
N GLU A 91 5.51 -28.55 9.86
CA GLU A 91 4.19 -28.37 10.50
C GLU A 91 4.02 -27.01 11.18
N ASN A 92 5.07 -26.51 11.83
CA ASN A 92 5.04 -25.26 12.62
C ASN A 92 4.82 -24.01 11.74
N THR A 93 5.37 -23.99 10.52
CA THR A 93 5.22 -22.87 9.59
C THR A 93 3.79 -22.69 9.10
N LYS A 94 3.00 -23.76 8.95
CA LYS A 94 1.60 -23.66 8.52
C LYS A 94 0.69 -23.10 9.60
N GLU A 95 0.93 -23.49 10.85
CA GLU A 95 0.21 -23.00 12.01
C GLU A 95 0.49 -21.50 12.21
N LEU A 96 1.76 -21.09 12.19
CA LEU A 96 2.15 -19.67 12.26
C LEU A 96 1.55 -18.81 11.13
N ILE A 97 1.49 -19.35 9.90
CA ILE A 97 0.84 -18.68 8.77
C ILE A 97 -0.66 -18.53 9.01
N SER A 98 -1.32 -19.58 9.53
CA SER A 98 -2.74 -19.55 9.83
C SER A 98 -3.06 -18.51 10.90
N ASP A 99 -2.28 -18.46 11.96
CA ASP A 99 -2.43 -17.50 13.05
C ASP A 99 -2.24 -16.06 12.57
N LEU A 100 -1.23 -15.82 11.73
CA LEU A 100 -1.00 -14.51 11.13
C LEU A 100 -2.18 -14.09 10.24
N MET A 101 -2.73 -15.01 9.44
CA MET A 101 -3.90 -14.74 8.60
C MET A 101 -5.15 -14.43 9.43
N ASN A 102 -5.33 -15.12 10.56
CA ASN A 102 -6.43 -14.86 11.48
C ASN A 102 -6.29 -13.47 12.13
N MET A 103 -5.09 -13.13 12.62
CA MET A 103 -4.81 -11.79 13.15
C MET A 103 -5.08 -10.68 12.14
N ILE A 104 -4.70 -10.87 10.87
CA ILE A 104 -4.96 -9.91 9.80
C ILE A 104 -6.47 -9.74 9.59
N ARG A 105 -7.22 -10.85 9.52
CA ARG A 105 -8.68 -10.82 9.37
C ARG A 105 -9.36 -10.10 10.53
N GLU A 106 -8.91 -10.35 11.76
CA GLU A 106 -9.44 -9.68 12.96
C GLU A 106 -9.18 -8.17 12.94
N LYS A 107 -7.99 -7.75 12.47
CA LYS A 107 -7.68 -6.32 12.32
C LYS A 107 -8.55 -5.65 11.26
N ASP A 108 -8.79 -6.31 10.14
CA ASP A 108 -9.65 -5.80 9.06
C ASP A 108 -11.07 -5.54 9.56
N ILE A 109 -11.64 -6.47 10.33
CA ILE A 109 -12.94 -6.31 11.00
C ILE A 109 -12.94 -5.13 11.97
N GLN A 110 -11.87 -4.97 12.76
CA GLN A 110 -11.76 -3.84 13.69
C GLN A 110 -11.67 -2.49 12.97
N ILE A 111 -10.96 -2.43 11.84
CA ILE A 111 -10.85 -1.22 11.02
C ILE A 111 -12.23 -0.86 10.46
N SER A 112 -12.95 -1.82 9.87
CA SER A 112 -14.31 -1.60 9.34
C SER A 112 -15.27 -1.07 10.42
N LYS A 113 -15.22 -1.59 11.65
CA LYS A 113 -16.04 -1.07 12.76
C LYS A 113 -15.68 0.37 13.15
N LYS A 114 -14.39 0.74 13.10
CA LYS A 114 -13.96 2.11 13.38
C LYS A 114 -14.42 3.06 12.28
N ASP A 115 -14.40 2.64 11.02
CA ASP A 115 -14.92 3.43 9.91
C ASP A 115 -16.42 3.71 10.07
N GLU A 116 -17.22 2.71 10.48
CA GLU A 116 -18.65 2.91 10.81
C GLU A 116 -18.85 3.95 11.92
N GLN A 117 -18.04 3.88 12.98
CA GLN A 117 -18.09 4.86 14.07
C GLN A 117 -17.75 6.27 13.60
N ILE A 118 -16.75 6.41 12.74
CA ILE A 118 -16.37 7.70 12.13
C ILE A 118 -17.55 8.25 11.32
N GLN A 119 -18.23 7.43 10.51
CA GLN A 119 -19.40 7.87 9.74
C GLN A 119 -20.55 8.34 10.63
N GLN A 120 -20.83 7.63 11.72
CA GLN A 120 -21.86 8.04 12.69
C GLN A 120 -21.52 9.40 13.33
N LEU A 121 -20.25 9.61 13.70
CA LEU A 121 -19.79 10.89 14.26
C LEU A 121 -19.92 12.04 13.25
N LEU A 122 -19.56 11.80 11.99
CA LEU A 122 -19.71 12.79 10.92
C LEU A 122 -21.17 13.18 10.73
N GLN A 123 -22.10 12.22 10.76
CA GLN A 123 -23.54 12.50 10.65
C GLN A 123 -24.05 13.35 11.82
N ILE A 124 -23.59 13.08 13.04
CA ILE A 124 -23.94 13.87 14.23
C ILE A 124 -23.42 15.30 14.12
N ILE A 125 -22.19 15.49 13.62
CA ILE A 125 -21.60 16.82 13.45
C ILE A 125 -22.33 17.59 12.35
N ALA A 126 -22.61 16.95 11.20
CA ALA A 126 -23.32 17.57 10.08
C ALA A 126 -24.77 17.98 10.45
N GLY A 127 -25.47 17.17 11.26
CA GLY A 127 -26.83 17.47 11.73
C GLY A 127 -26.91 18.48 12.88
N LYS A 128 -25.77 18.97 13.39
CA LYS A 128 -25.69 20.01 14.43
C LYS A 128 -25.46 21.42 13.86
N SER A 129 -25.41 21.59 12.54
CA SER A 129 -25.35 22.89 11.85
C SER A 129 -26.73 23.45 11.55
#